data_AF-A0AAW0XQE1-F1
#
_entry.id   AF-A0AAW0XQE1-F1
#
_cell.length_a   1.000
_cell.length_b   1.000
_cell.length_c   1.000
_cell.angle_alpha   90.00
_cell.angle_beta   90.00
_cell.angle_gamma   90.00
#
_symmetry.space_group_name_H-M   'P 1'
#
loop_
_entity.id
_entity.type
_entity.pdbx_description
1 polymer ?
#
loop_
_entity_poly.entity_id
_entity_poly.type
_entity_poly.pdbx_seq_one_letter_code
_entity_poly.pdbx_strand_id
1 'polypeptide(L)'
;MDYIRNFESLSENFCRMLLFNNKILGLRINMRPEHTTEEMFSYIWRLDEAQRFLTPVLIPPSKSESVSFMHWREGECAYRIRDLDTALKCYNLAILSAPHPDILADSAEAHDREMYKALALGYESRSIVLFDLQQYEKCSKDIDRALQLDSYKISCKMIEMKARCMKFISAGKDKTFDASAESLKSYPESFAYTSPNPPKLTEVNPTMPSLSSSIKLAYTPSEGRHLIADKDINPGEIVSIDDGYCNTVFMEASKVYCTVCLRRSMTPIPCPNCNMVIFCSEECRTEGMSGIHWQECPILPTLFALDMGRNPALAYRIMMKTSHAKLKEMLPLLRLEAKKKSPKNHGFNKDGIYDEKHCRSAYHLVTNKEKLSSQELLRRCIQAFII
;
A
#
# COMPACT_ATOMS: atom_id res chain seq x y z
N MET A 1 -5.21 -29.07 5.68
CA MET A 1 -5.21 -27.60 5.63
C MET A 1 -4.59 -27.13 6.91
N ASP A 2 -3.32 -26.76 6.91
CA ASP A 2 -2.73 -26.09 8.07
C ASP A 2 -3.53 -24.81 8.32
N TYR A 3 -4.10 -24.70 9.52
CA TYR A 3 -4.90 -23.56 9.92
C TYR A 3 -3.98 -22.33 9.85
N ILE A 4 -4.20 -21.44 8.88
CA ILE A 4 -3.47 -20.18 8.79
C ILE A 4 -3.70 -19.44 10.11
N ARG A 5 -2.64 -19.27 10.91
CA ARG A 5 -2.74 -18.64 12.23
C ARG A 5 -2.53 -17.14 12.07
N ASN A 6 -3.52 -16.37 12.48
CA ASN A 6 -3.39 -14.92 12.61
C ASN A 6 -2.50 -14.55 13.81
N PHE A 7 -2.17 -13.27 13.94
CA PHE A 7 -1.31 -12.72 14.98
C PHE A 7 -1.79 -13.04 16.40
N GLU A 8 -3.09 -12.92 16.66
CA GLU A 8 -3.65 -13.20 17.98
C GLU A 8 -3.45 -14.68 18.34
N SER A 9 -3.69 -15.59 17.40
CA SER A 9 -3.45 -17.02 17.61
C SER A 9 -1.97 -17.34 17.86
N LEU A 10 -1.05 -16.73 17.11
CA LEU A 10 0.39 -16.91 17.33
C LEU A 10 0.82 -16.37 18.70
N SER A 11 0.40 -15.15 19.03
CA SER A 11 0.72 -14.47 20.28
C SER A 11 0.16 -15.21 21.50
N GLU A 12 -1.08 -15.69 21.42
CA GLU A 12 -1.71 -16.44 22.51
C GLU A 12 -1.00 -17.79 22.73
N ASN A 13 -0.69 -18.52 21.65
CA ASN A 13 0.05 -19.78 21.75
C ASN A 13 1.45 -19.57 22.36
N PHE A 14 2.16 -18.53 21.93
CA PHE A 14 3.45 -18.16 22.50
C PHE A 14 3.35 -17.88 24.02
N CYS A 15 2.39 -17.05 24.43
CA CYS A 15 2.15 -16.76 25.85
C CYS A 15 1.77 -18.00 26.67
N ARG A 16 0.92 -18.89 26.12
CA ARG A 16 0.56 -20.17 26.77
C ARG A 16 1.78 -21.06 26.98
N MET A 17 2.68 -21.12 26.00
CA MET A 17 3.90 -21.93 26.09
C MET A 17 4.91 -21.37 27.08
N LEU A 18 5.03 -20.03 27.17
CA LEU A 18 5.83 -19.42 28.23
C LEU A 18 5.26 -19.69 29.63
N LEU A 19 3.93 -19.72 29.77
CA LEU A 19 3.29 -20.06 31.03
C LEU A 19 3.56 -21.52 31.43
N PHE A 20 3.37 -22.45 30.49
CA PHE A 20 3.64 -23.87 30.69
C PHE A 20 5.10 -24.13 31.10
N ASN A 21 6.05 -23.39 30.51
CA ASN A 21 7.47 -23.50 30.80
C ASN A 21 7.94 -22.61 31.99
N ASN A 22 7.04 -21.98 32.74
CA ASN A 22 7.35 -21.08 33.86
C ASN A 22 8.26 -19.87 33.51
N LYS A 23 8.22 -19.39 32.26
CA LYS A 23 9.04 -18.27 31.76
C LYS A 23 8.34 -16.90 31.77
N ILE A 24 7.06 -16.82 32.17
CA ILE A 24 6.28 -15.57 32.18
C ILE A 24 6.90 -14.48 33.07
N LEU A 25 7.54 -14.84 34.18
CA LEU A 25 8.16 -13.87 35.06
C LEU A 25 9.29 -13.11 34.35
N GLY A 26 10.11 -13.82 33.57
CA GLY A 26 11.17 -13.21 32.77
C GLY A 26 10.62 -12.21 31.76
N LEU A 27 9.50 -12.52 31.11
CA LEU A 27 8.81 -11.61 30.20
C LEU A 27 8.39 -10.30 30.91
N ARG A 28 7.77 -10.42 32.10
CA ARG A 28 7.31 -9.26 32.89
C ARG A 28 8.46 -8.37 33.39
N ILE A 29 9.64 -8.96 33.61
CA ILE A 29 10.82 -8.22 34.02
C ILE A 29 11.40 -7.46 32.82
N ASN A 30 11.50 -8.11 31.66
CA ASN A 30 12.18 -7.55 30.49
C ASN A 30 11.30 -6.66 29.61
N MET A 31 9.96 -6.71 29.71
CA MET A 31 9.03 -5.90 28.92
C MET A 31 8.56 -4.66 29.67
N ARG A 32 9.46 -3.71 29.93
CA ARG A 32 9.13 -2.50 30.67
C ARG A 32 9.67 -1.22 30.04
N PRO A 33 9.05 -0.06 30.28
CA PRO A 33 9.50 1.23 29.74
C PRO A 33 10.96 1.59 30.06
N GLU A 34 11.57 1.04 31.10
CA GLU A 34 12.95 1.34 31.47
C GLU A 34 13.98 0.63 30.55
N HIS A 35 13.60 -0.49 29.93
CA HIS A 35 14.47 -1.25 29.03
C HIS A 35 14.50 -0.62 27.64
N THR A 36 15.65 -0.68 26.96
CA THR A 36 15.78 -0.27 25.57
C THR A 36 14.99 -1.21 24.63
N THR A 37 14.64 -0.73 23.44
CA THR A 37 13.98 -1.57 22.42
C THR A 37 14.84 -2.74 21.98
N GLU A 38 16.17 -2.57 21.96
CA GLU A 38 17.14 -3.61 21.63
C GLU A 38 17.20 -4.69 22.71
N GLU A 39 17.16 -4.33 24.00
CA GLU A 39 17.10 -5.30 25.10
C GLU A 39 15.80 -6.11 25.08
N MET A 40 14.66 -5.43 24.90
CA MET A 40 13.35 -6.08 24.81
C MET A 40 13.29 -7.06 23.63
N PHE A 41 13.67 -6.61 22.44
CA PHE A 41 13.70 -7.47 21.26
C PHE A 41 14.68 -8.64 21.42
N SER A 42 15.90 -8.39 21.89
CA SER A 42 16.92 -9.42 22.10
C SER A 42 16.48 -10.47 23.13
N TYR A 43 15.68 -10.09 24.13
CA TYR A 43 15.10 -11.04 25.06
C TYR A 43 14.16 -12.01 24.34
N ILE A 44 13.18 -11.50 23.57
CA ILE A 44 12.24 -12.35 22.81
C ILE A 44 12.99 -13.20 21.78
N TRP A 45 13.94 -12.61 21.06
CA TRP A 45 14.69 -13.28 20.01
C TRP A 45 15.42 -14.54 20.48
N ARG A 46 15.85 -14.57 21.75
CA ARG A 46 16.57 -15.71 22.36
C ARG A 46 15.67 -16.80 22.93
N LEU A 47 14.35 -16.63 22.91
CA LEU A 47 13.42 -17.65 23.41
C LEU A 47 13.16 -18.70 22.33
N ASP A 48 13.43 -19.96 22.64
CA ASP A 48 13.08 -21.09 21.77
C ASP A 48 11.58 -21.12 21.46
N GLU A 49 10.75 -20.71 22.43
CA GLU A 49 9.31 -20.57 22.24
C GLU A 49 8.96 -19.50 21.19
N ALA A 50 9.69 -18.39 21.15
CA ALA A 50 9.46 -17.36 20.14
C ALA A 50 9.82 -17.90 18.75
N GLN A 51 11.00 -18.50 18.61
CA GLN A 51 11.48 -19.11 17.36
C GLN A 51 10.50 -20.17 16.83
N ARG A 52 9.91 -20.97 17.72
CA ARG A 52 8.98 -22.04 17.35
C ARG A 52 7.55 -21.57 17.08
N PHE A 53 7.04 -20.62 17.86
CA PHE A 53 5.61 -20.30 17.87
C PHE A 53 5.25 -18.95 17.26
N LEU A 54 6.22 -18.07 17.02
CA LEU A 54 6.01 -16.79 16.36
C LEU A 54 6.45 -16.79 14.88
N THR A 55 7.18 -17.81 14.41
CA THR A 55 7.54 -17.93 12.98
C THR A 55 6.30 -18.29 12.15
N PRO A 56 5.80 -17.39 11.27
CA PRO A 56 4.61 -17.67 10.49
C PRO A 56 4.90 -18.61 9.31
N VAL A 57 3.88 -19.36 8.89
CA VAL A 57 3.92 -20.06 7.60
C VAL A 57 3.69 -19.02 6.50
N LEU A 58 4.62 -18.95 5.54
CA LEU A 58 4.51 -18.02 4.41
C LEU A 58 3.38 -18.46 3.47
N ILE A 59 2.50 -17.53 3.15
CA ILE A 59 1.42 -17.70 2.17
C ILE A 59 1.91 -17.13 0.84
N PRO A 60 2.07 -17.97 -0.20
CA PRO A 60 2.51 -17.49 -1.49
C PRO A 60 1.42 -16.60 -2.14
N PRO A 61 1.82 -15.62 -2.96
CA PRO A 61 0.87 -14.89 -3.78
C PRO A 61 0.19 -15.86 -4.74
N SER A 62 -1.11 -15.66 -4.95
CA SER A 62 -1.88 -16.50 -5.85
C SER A 62 -2.93 -15.70 -6.59
N LYS A 63 -3.25 -16.22 -7.78
CA LYS A 63 -4.36 -15.83 -8.63
C LYS A 63 -5.09 -17.11 -9.01
N SER A 64 -6.40 -17.02 -9.13
CA SER A 64 -7.27 -18.18 -9.29
C SER A 64 -8.34 -17.87 -10.32
N GLU A 65 -8.38 -18.71 -11.36
CA GLU A 65 -9.39 -18.62 -12.40
C GLU A 65 -10.80 -18.82 -11.80
N SER A 66 -10.97 -19.77 -10.88
CA SER A 66 -12.26 -20.01 -10.23
C SER A 66 -12.73 -18.83 -9.38
N VAL A 67 -11.83 -18.18 -8.63
CA VAL A 67 -12.15 -16.94 -7.88
C VAL A 67 -12.50 -15.79 -8.83
N SER A 68 -11.74 -15.65 -9.92
CA SER A 68 -12.04 -14.67 -10.97
C SER A 68 -13.44 -14.88 -11.55
N PHE A 69 -13.79 -16.12 -11.91
CA PHE A 69 -15.11 -16.47 -12.44
C PHE A 69 -16.25 -16.22 -11.44
N MET A 70 -16.04 -16.44 -10.15
CA MET A 70 -17.05 -16.12 -9.13
C MET A 70 -17.38 -14.63 -9.15
N HIS A 71 -16.36 -13.77 -9.09
CA HIS A 71 -16.56 -12.32 -9.18
C HIS A 71 -17.15 -11.88 -10.53
N TRP A 72 -16.71 -12.49 -11.63
CA TRP A 72 -17.27 -12.20 -12.94
C TRP A 72 -18.77 -12.51 -12.98
N ARG A 73 -19.21 -13.66 -12.46
CA ARG A 73 -20.64 -14.03 -12.39
C ARG A 73 -21.45 -13.07 -11.52
N GLU A 74 -20.91 -12.61 -10.40
CA GLU A 74 -21.54 -11.56 -9.58
C GLU A 74 -21.71 -10.27 -10.39
N GLY A 75 -20.68 -9.91 -11.18
CA GLY A 75 -20.73 -8.76 -12.08
C GLY A 75 -21.82 -8.90 -13.15
N GLU A 76 -21.96 -10.07 -13.77
CA GLU A 76 -23.03 -10.35 -14.74
C GLU A 76 -24.43 -10.26 -14.11
N CYS A 77 -24.59 -10.70 -12.86
CA CYS A 77 -25.84 -10.52 -12.11
C CYS A 77 -26.16 -9.04 -11.89
N ALA A 78 -25.19 -8.25 -11.44
CA ALA A 78 -25.36 -6.81 -11.22
C ALA A 78 -25.64 -6.05 -12.53
N TYR A 79 -24.91 -6.37 -13.60
CA TYR A 79 -25.07 -5.72 -14.90
C TYR A 79 -26.48 -5.96 -15.49
N ARG A 80 -27.03 -7.18 -15.35
CA ARG A 80 -28.38 -7.52 -15.82
C ARG A 80 -29.49 -6.68 -15.17
N ILE A 81 -29.33 -6.31 -13.91
CA ILE A 81 -30.26 -5.42 -13.19
C ILE A 81 -29.89 -3.93 -13.33
N ARG A 82 -28.93 -3.61 -14.21
CA ARG A 82 -28.42 -2.25 -14.49
C ARG A 82 -27.75 -1.56 -13.30
N ASP A 83 -27.26 -2.33 -12.32
CA ASP A 83 -26.38 -1.83 -11.27
C ASP A 83 -24.93 -1.79 -11.79
N LEU A 84 -24.60 -0.68 -12.47
CA LEU A 84 -23.29 -0.51 -13.13
C LEU A 84 -22.13 -0.37 -12.13
N ASP A 85 -22.37 0.21 -10.95
CA ASP A 85 -21.34 0.39 -9.93
C ASP A 85 -20.92 -0.94 -9.31
N THR A 86 -21.90 -1.79 -8.96
CA THR A 86 -21.62 -3.14 -8.45
C THR A 86 -21.02 -4.01 -9.55
N ALA A 87 -21.51 -3.92 -10.79
CA ALA A 87 -20.90 -4.64 -11.91
C ALA A 87 -19.41 -4.27 -12.07
N LEU A 88 -19.08 -2.98 -12.04
CA LEU A 88 -17.70 -2.50 -12.14
C LEU A 88 -16.82 -2.99 -10.98
N LYS A 89 -17.32 -2.98 -9.74
CA LYS A 89 -16.64 -3.59 -8.56
C LYS A 89 -16.28 -5.04 -8.83
N CYS A 90 -17.28 -5.82 -9.22
CA CYS A 90 -17.14 -7.24 -9.44
C CYS A 90 -16.16 -7.55 -10.59
N TYR A 91 -16.24 -6.83 -11.72
CA TYR A 91 -15.28 -7.03 -12.81
C TYR A 91 -13.86 -6.58 -12.44
N ASN A 92 -13.68 -5.54 -11.63
CA ASN A 92 -12.36 -5.18 -11.08
C ASN A 92 -11.77 -6.31 -10.22
N LEU A 93 -12.58 -6.95 -9.37
CA LEU A 93 -12.16 -8.09 -8.56
C LEU A 93 -11.91 -9.35 -9.40
N ALA A 94 -12.69 -9.56 -10.46
CA ALA A 94 -12.48 -10.65 -11.41
C ALA A 94 -11.12 -10.52 -12.10
N ILE A 95 -10.82 -9.33 -12.62
CA ILE A 95 -9.50 -9.02 -13.22
C ILE A 95 -8.40 -9.17 -12.17
N LEU A 96 -8.53 -8.57 -10.97
CA LEU A 96 -7.53 -8.70 -9.89
C LEU A 96 -7.20 -10.16 -9.54
N SER A 97 -8.18 -11.05 -9.60
CA SER A 97 -8.05 -12.45 -9.20
C SER A 97 -7.58 -13.38 -10.32
N ALA A 98 -7.75 -12.98 -11.59
CA ALA A 98 -7.40 -13.82 -12.74
C ALA A 98 -5.88 -14.02 -12.86
N PRO A 99 -5.39 -15.18 -13.33
CA PRO A 99 -4.00 -15.34 -13.78
C PRO A 99 -3.63 -14.31 -14.86
N HIS A 100 -2.39 -13.81 -14.83
CA HIS A 100 -1.88 -12.81 -15.78
C HIS A 100 -0.63 -13.32 -16.50
N PRO A 101 -0.36 -12.83 -17.71
CA PRO A 101 0.95 -12.97 -18.32
C PRO A 101 2.05 -12.36 -17.45
N ASP A 102 3.17 -13.08 -17.35
CA ASP A 102 4.38 -12.57 -16.73
C ASP A 102 4.90 -11.36 -17.52
N ILE A 103 5.15 -10.25 -16.82
CA ILE A 103 5.66 -9.01 -17.43
C ILE A 103 7.14 -9.14 -17.81
N LEU A 104 7.87 -10.03 -17.13
CA LEU A 104 9.34 -10.18 -17.26
C LEU A 104 9.77 -11.39 -18.10
N ALA A 105 8.82 -12.21 -18.57
CA ALA A 105 9.17 -13.33 -19.44
C ALA A 105 9.45 -12.80 -20.85
N ASP A 106 10.72 -12.83 -21.25
CA ASP A 106 11.08 -12.69 -22.66
C ASP A 106 10.36 -13.78 -23.45
N SER A 107 9.72 -13.34 -24.53
CA SER A 107 8.85 -14.06 -25.44
C SER A 107 9.10 -15.56 -25.66
N ALA A 108 7.99 -16.26 -25.94
CA ALA A 108 7.88 -17.40 -26.87
C ALA A 108 7.90 -18.82 -26.32
N GLU A 109 7.36 -19.06 -25.11
CA GLU A 109 6.70 -20.35 -24.88
C GLU A 109 5.23 -20.20 -25.24
N ALA A 110 4.75 -21.06 -26.15
CA ALA A 110 3.34 -21.13 -26.55
C ALA A 110 2.50 -21.52 -25.33
N HIS A 111 2.13 -20.52 -24.53
CA HIS A 111 1.22 -20.70 -23.41
C HIS A 111 -0.13 -21.13 -23.96
N ASP A 112 -0.74 -22.07 -23.26
CA ASP A 112 -2.01 -22.66 -23.63
C ASP A 112 -3.03 -21.56 -23.96
N ARG A 113 -3.69 -21.69 -25.11
CA ARG A 113 -4.65 -20.70 -25.60
C ARG A 113 -5.86 -20.54 -24.69
N GLU A 114 -5.99 -21.29 -23.60
CA GLU A 114 -7.04 -21.07 -22.59
C GLU A 114 -6.56 -20.36 -21.32
N MET A 115 -5.25 -20.16 -21.13
CA MET A 115 -4.64 -19.81 -19.84
C MET A 115 -5.09 -18.46 -19.26
N TYR A 116 -5.52 -17.51 -20.09
CA TYR A 116 -5.96 -16.16 -19.67
C TYR A 116 -7.41 -15.85 -20.01
N LYS A 117 -8.23 -16.87 -20.23
CA LYS A 117 -9.65 -16.70 -20.60
C LYS A 117 -10.44 -15.89 -19.57
N ALA A 118 -10.30 -16.17 -18.28
CA ALA A 118 -10.99 -15.39 -17.24
C ALA A 118 -10.54 -13.92 -17.20
N LEU A 119 -9.26 -13.65 -17.47
CA LEU A 119 -8.73 -12.28 -17.55
C LEU A 119 -9.34 -11.53 -18.76
N ALA A 120 -9.37 -12.17 -19.93
CA ALA A 120 -9.97 -11.62 -21.14
C ALA A 120 -11.46 -11.31 -20.94
N LEU A 121 -12.22 -12.24 -20.34
CA LEU A 121 -13.63 -12.04 -19.99
C LEU A 121 -13.83 -10.89 -19.01
N GLY A 122 -12.94 -10.75 -18.02
CA GLY A 122 -12.96 -9.63 -17.08
C GLY A 122 -12.81 -8.28 -17.79
N TYR A 123 -11.82 -8.14 -18.68
CA TYR A 123 -11.63 -6.91 -19.46
C TYR A 123 -12.77 -6.64 -20.44
N GLU A 124 -13.30 -7.68 -21.11
CA GLU A 124 -14.45 -7.56 -22.00
C GLU A 124 -15.67 -7.02 -21.25
N SER A 125 -16.11 -7.68 -20.17
CA SER A 125 -17.27 -7.26 -19.41
C SER A 125 -17.07 -5.88 -18.76
N ARG A 126 -15.86 -5.58 -18.25
CA ARG A 126 -15.56 -4.23 -17.71
C ARG A 126 -15.64 -3.16 -18.79
N SER A 127 -15.18 -3.44 -20.01
CA SER A 127 -15.25 -2.48 -21.12
C SER A 127 -16.68 -2.12 -21.52
N ILE A 128 -17.62 -3.08 -21.44
CA ILE A 128 -19.05 -2.86 -21.70
C ILE A 128 -19.63 -1.88 -20.67
N VAL A 129 -19.34 -2.10 -19.37
CA VAL A 129 -19.77 -1.17 -18.31
C VAL A 129 -19.17 0.21 -18.52
N LEU A 130 -17.88 0.31 -18.87
CA LEU A 130 -17.22 1.58 -19.13
C LEU A 130 -17.83 2.32 -20.33
N PHE A 131 -18.24 1.60 -21.36
CA PHE A 131 -18.96 2.17 -22.49
C PHE A 131 -20.32 2.75 -22.07
N ASP A 132 -21.10 2.03 -21.26
CA ASP A 132 -22.37 2.49 -20.70
C ASP A 132 -22.20 3.73 -19.79
N LEU A 133 -21.08 3.80 -19.07
CA LEU A 133 -20.68 4.94 -18.25
C LEU A 133 -20.06 6.10 -19.06
N GLN A 134 -19.95 5.96 -20.39
CA GLN A 134 -19.34 6.95 -21.29
C GLN A 134 -17.87 7.28 -20.95
N GLN A 135 -17.15 6.28 -20.40
CA GLN A 135 -15.71 6.30 -20.15
C GLN A 135 -15.00 5.62 -21.34
N TYR A 136 -15.11 6.22 -22.52
CA TYR A 136 -14.66 5.68 -23.80
C TYR A 136 -13.15 5.48 -23.88
N GLU A 137 -12.33 6.35 -23.28
CA GLU A 137 -10.88 6.14 -23.23
C GLU A 137 -10.51 4.88 -22.44
N LYS A 138 -11.10 4.70 -21.26
CA LYS A 138 -10.88 3.52 -20.40
C LYS A 138 -11.43 2.26 -21.06
N CYS A 139 -12.61 2.35 -21.69
CA CYS A 139 -13.20 1.27 -22.47
C CYS A 139 -12.25 0.81 -23.59
N SER A 140 -11.70 1.74 -24.38
CA SER A 140 -10.76 1.38 -25.45
C SER A 140 -9.52 0.67 -24.91
N LYS A 141 -8.96 1.14 -23.78
CA LYS A 141 -7.79 0.52 -23.15
C LYS A 141 -8.08 -0.91 -22.67
N ASP A 142 -9.27 -1.18 -22.13
CA ASP A 142 -9.63 -2.55 -21.72
C ASP A 142 -9.84 -3.48 -22.92
N ILE A 143 -10.40 -2.98 -24.03
CA ILE A 143 -10.49 -3.74 -25.29
C ILE A 143 -9.08 -4.08 -25.79
N ASP A 144 -8.14 -3.13 -25.72
CA ASP A 144 -6.74 -3.36 -26.11
C ASP A 144 -6.06 -4.42 -25.23
N ARG A 145 -6.28 -4.39 -23.91
CA ARG A 145 -5.78 -5.43 -23.01
C ARG A 145 -6.35 -6.80 -23.33
N ALA A 146 -7.64 -6.90 -23.63
CA ALA A 146 -8.25 -8.16 -24.05
C ALA A 146 -7.65 -8.65 -25.37
N LEU A 147 -7.44 -7.76 -26.35
CA LEU A 147 -6.84 -8.07 -27.67
C LEU A 147 -5.41 -8.60 -27.59
N GLN A 148 -4.66 -8.20 -26.57
CA GLN A 148 -3.31 -8.70 -26.33
C GLN A 148 -3.28 -10.13 -25.76
N LEU A 149 -4.41 -10.68 -25.33
CA LEU A 149 -4.51 -12.05 -24.82
C LEU A 149 -4.92 -12.98 -25.98
N ASP A 150 -3.94 -13.58 -26.66
CA ASP A 150 -4.08 -14.53 -27.79
C ASP A 150 -5.01 -15.74 -27.50
N SER A 151 -5.40 -15.91 -26.23
CA SER A 151 -6.29 -16.95 -25.74
C SER A 151 -7.78 -16.80 -26.13
N TYR A 152 -8.23 -15.61 -26.55
CA TYR A 152 -9.65 -15.33 -26.68
C TYR A 152 -10.02 -14.84 -28.09
N LYS A 153 -10.94 -15.54 -28.78
CA LYS A 153 -11.49 -15.07 -30.04
C LYS A 153 -12.44 -13.91 -29.76
N ILE A 154 -11.91 -12.70 -29.83
CA ILE A 154 -12.66 -11.49 -29.58
C ILE A 154 -13.76 -11.33 -30.61
N SER A 155 -14.95 -10.97 -30.13
CA SER A 155 -16.11 -10.76 -30.98
C SER A 155 -15.91 -9.51 -31.86
N CYS A 156 -16.39 -9.54 -33.11
CA CYS A 156 -16.39 -8.35 -33.96
C CYS A 156 -17.06 -7.14 -33.29
N LYS A 157 -18.03 -7.40 -32.39
CA LYS A 157 -18.72 -6.40 -31.58
C LYS A 157 -17.75 -5.56 -30.72
N MET A 158 -16.69 -6.16 -30.20
CA MET A 158 -15.68 -5.44 -29.41
C MET A 158 -14.83 -4.51 -30.28
N ILE A 159 -14.46 -4.95 -31.48
CA ILE A 159 -13.73 -4.12 -32.45
C ILE A 159 -14.60 -2.93 -32.89
N GLU A 160 -15.88 -3.19 -33.16
CA GLU A 160 -16.87 -2.15 -33.47
C GLU A 160 -17.05 -1.18 -32.29
N MET A 161 -17.14 -1.69 -31.06
CA MET A 161 -17.24 -0.86 -29.85
C MET A 161 -16.02 0.02 -29.68
N LYS A 162 -14.80 -0.50 -29.90
CA LYS A 162 -13.56 0.30 -29.89
C LYS A 162 -13.60 1.41 -30.94
N ALA A 163 -14.03 1.10 -32.16
CA ALA A 163 -14.18 2.11 -33.21
C ALA A 163 -15.19 3.21 -32.83
N ARG A 164 -16.27 2.85 -32.13
CA ARG A 164 -17.24 3.81 -31.57
C ARG A 164 -16.62 4.65 -30.46
N CYS A 165 -15.85 4.06 -29.56
CA CYS A 165 -15.09 4.81 -28.53
C CYS A 165 -14.22 5.88 -29.17
N MET A 166 -13.43 5.52 -30.19
CA MET A 166 -12.56 6.48 -30.90
C MET A 166 -13.34 7.65 -31.50
N LYS A 167 -14.51 7.39 -32.08
CA LYS A 167 -15.41 8.44 -32.61
C LYS A 167 -15.99 9.34 -31.51
N PHE A 168 -16.30 8.79 -30.34
CA PHE A 168 -16.84 9.58 -29.23
C PHE A 168 -15.77 10.40 -28.52
N ILE A 169 -14.55 9.86 -28.38
CA ILE A 169 -13.39 10.58 -27.86
C ILE A 169 -13.08 11.78 -28.76
N SER A 170 -12.98 11.59 -30.08
CA SER A 170 -12.71 12.68 -31.01
C SER A 170 -13.82 13.74 -31.07
N ALA A 171 -15.05 13.36 -30.71
CA ALA A 171 -16.18 14.26 -30.59
C ALA A 171 -16.29 14.96 -29.21
N GLY A 172 -15.32 14.77 -28.31
CA GLY A 172 -15.33 15.36 -26.96
C GLY A 172 -16.45 14.85 -26.05
N LYS A 173 -16.94 13.62 -26.31
CA LYS A 173 -18.03 13.00 -25.53
C LYS A 173 -17.54 12.08 -24.42
N ASP A 174 -16.24 11.93 -24.26
CA ASP A 174 -15.68 11.15 -23.15
C ASP A 174 -15.93 11.89 -21.85
N LYS A 175 -16.62 11.24 -20.90
CA LYS A 175 -16.88 11.85 -19.61
C LYS A 175 -15.61 11.79 -18.79
N THR A 176 -14.95 12.91 -18.57
CA THR A 176 -14.03 13.04 -17.45
C THR A 176 -14.88 13.35 -16.23
N PHE A 177 -14.84 12.46 -15.23
CA PHE A 177 -15.45 12.79 -13.94
C PHE A 177 -14.50 13.73 -13.21
N ASP A 178 -14.71 15.04 -13.39
CA ASP A 178 -14.00 16.06 -12.63
C ASP A 178 -14.48 16.04 -11.17
N ALA A 179 -13.53 16.16 -10.26
CA ALA A 179 -13.74 16.24 -8.81
C ALA A 179 -14.33 17.60 -8.37
N SER A 180 -15.40 18.07 -9.01
CA SER A 180 -16.11 19.27 -8.58
C SER A 180 -16.98 18.99 -7.34
N ALA A 181 -17.13 19.98 -6.48
CA ALA A 181 -17.87 19.85 -5.22
C ALA A 181 -19.37 19.55 -5.42
N GLU A 182 -19.96 19.94 -6.56
CA GLU A 182 -21.35 19.63 -6.88
C GLU A 182 -21.62 18.15 -7.18
N SER A 183 -20.68 17.40 -7.77
CA SER A 183 -20.86 15.98 -8.10
C SER A 183 -20.72 15.05 -6.88
N LEU A 184 -20.05 15.51 -5.83
CA LEU A 184 -19.87 14.80 -4.54
C LEU A 184 -21.15 14.73 -3.68
N LYS A 185 -22.15 15.59 -3.92
CA LYS A 185 -23.36 15.69 -3.08
C LYS A 185 -24.36 14.55 -3.28
N SER A 186 -24.27 13.76 -4.35
CA SER A 186 -25.24 12.68 -4.63
C SER A 186 -24.72 11.26 -4.42
N TYR A 187 -23.41 11.02 -4.36
CA TYR A 187 -22.84 9.69 -4.17
C TYR A 187 -21.47 9.73 -3.48
N PRO A 188 -21.39 9.55 -2.14
CA PRO A 188 -20.12 9.50 -1.41
C PRO A 188 -19.24 8.30 -1.83
N GLU A 189 -19.81 7.30 -2.50
CA GLU A 189 -19.09 6.12 -3.00
C GLU A 189 -18.87 6.11 -4.52
N SER A 190 -19.28 7.16 -5.26
CA SER A 190 -19.26 7.08 -6.71
C SER A 190 -17.86 6.80 -7.22
N PHE A 191 -17.85 5.91 -8.18
CA PHE A 191 -16.73 5.52 -9.02
C PHE A 191 -16.35 6.61 -10.05
N ALA A 192 -16.66 7.86 -9.71
CA ALA A 192 -16.41 9.05 -10.49
C ALA A 192 -15.29 9.91 -9.87
N TYR A 193 -14.80 9.59 -8.68
CA TYR A 193 -13.81 10.46 -8.03
C TYR A 193 -12.44 10.44 -8.73
N THR A 194 -11.96 11.60 -9.15
CA THR A 194 -10.57 11.84 -9.59
C THR A 194 -9.77 12.45 -8.45
N SER A 195 -8.57 11.93 -8.18
CA SER A 195 -7.70 12.50 -7.16
C SER A 195 -7.01 13.77 -7.70
N PRO A 196 -7.18 14.95 -7.08
CA PRO A 196 -6.53 16.17 -7.53
C PRO A 196 -5.01 16.04 -7.40
N ASN A 197 -4.28 16.83 -8.21
CA ASN A 197 -2.85 16.97 -8.03
C ASN A 197 -2.58 17.70 -6.70
N PRO A 198 -1.53 17.32 -5.95
CA PRO A 198 -1.11 18.09 -4.79
C PRO A 198 -0.86 19.56 -5.17
N PRO A 199 -1.13 20.51 -4.25
CA PRO A 199 -0.77 21.90 -4.47
C PRO A 199 0.76 22.06 -4.55
N LYS A 200 1.24 23.30 -4.67
CA LYS A 200 2.67 23.63 -4.59
C LYS A 200 2.91 24.68 -3.53
N LEU A 201 4.05 24.59 -2.85
CA LEU A 201 4.53 25.68 -1.99
C LEU A 201 5.03 26.84 -2.87
N THR A 202 4.66 28.06 -2.51
CA THR A 202 5.09 29.28 -3.19
C THR A 202 6.48 29.70 -2.73
N GLU A 203 6.70 29.69 -1.42
CA GLU A 203 7.98 29.95 -0.78
C GLU A 203 8.31 28.81 0.17
N VAL A 204 9.55 28.34 0.12
CA VAL A 204 9.96 27.12 0.82
C VAL A 204 10.86 27.47 2.01
N ASN A 205 10.68 26.78 3.14
CA ASN A 205 11.58 26.91 4.26
C ASN A 205 12.98 26.37 3.89
N PRO A 206 14.07 27.14 4.08
CA PRO A 206 15.41 26.77 3.62
C PRO A 206 16.00 25.56 4.36
N THR A 207 15.48 25.23 5.55
CA THR A 207 15.95 24.09 6.37
C THR A 207 15.01 22.90 6.32
N MET A 208 13.77 23.08 5.91
CA MET A 208 12.73 22.04 5.85
C MET A 208 11.91 22.19 4.57
N PRO A 209 12.39 21.66 3.43
CA PRO A 209 11.79 21.94 2.13
C PRO A 209 10.33 21.49 1.94
N SER A 210 9.83 20.60 2.80
CA SER A 210 8.41 20.21 2.86
C SER A 210 7.51 21.25 3.54
N LEU A 211 8.05 22.37 4.02
CA LEU A 211 7.33 23.43 4.73
C LEU A 211 7.39 24.77 3.99
N SER A 212 6.34 25.57 4.17
CA SER A 212 6.32 26.98 3.76
C SER A 212 7.35 27.80 4.54
N SER A 213 7.86 28.88 3.93
CA SER A 213 8.73 29.88 4.61
C SER A 213 8.05 30.54 5.83
N SER A 214 6.71 30.48 5.93
CA SER A 214 5.92 30.97 7.06
C SER A 214 5.92 30.02 8.27
N ILE A 215 6.53 28.84 8.17
CA ILE A 215 6.60 27.85 9.24
C ILE A 215 8.02 27.71 9.74
N LYS A 216 8.17 27.61 11.06
CA LYS A 216 9.43 27.42 11.76
C LYS A 216 9.37 26.22 12.69
N LEU A 217 10.47 25.48 12.78
CA LEU A 217 10.66 24.45 13.80
C LEU A 217 11.01 25.09 15.14
N ALA A 218 10.28 24.70 16.18
CA ALA A 218 10.55 25.04 17.57
C ALA A 218 10.81 23.77 18.39
N TYR A 219 11.33 23.97 19.60
CA TYR A 219 11.59 22.89 20.54
C TYR A 219 11.33 23.33 21.97
N THR A 220 10.55 22.55 22.70
CA THR A 220 10.39 22.62 24.15
C THR A 220 10.58 21.22 24.73
N PRO A 221 11.09 21.05 25.97
CA PRO A 221 11.18 19.73 26.59
C PRO A 221 9.83 19.02 26.74
N SER A 222 8.73 19.76 26.89
CA SER A 222 7.37 19.23 27.06
C SER A 222 6.75 18.71 25.77
N GLU A 223 7.01 19.36 24.62
CA GLU A 223 6.36 19.03 23.34
C GLU A 223 7.35 18.38 22.35
N GLY A 224 8.63 18.39 22.67
CA GLY A 224 9.68 18.01 21.74
C GLY A 224 9.78 18.99 20.57
N ARG A 225 10.12 18.46 19.39
CA ARG A 225 10.13 19.21 18.12
C ARG A 225 8.68 19.44 17.67
N HIS A 226 8.32 20.70 17.44
CA HIS A 226 6.99 21.08 16.97
C HIS A 226 7.08 22.27 15.99
N LEU A 227 6.05 22.46 15.18
CA LEU A 227 5.98 23.52 14.18
C LEU A 227 5.22 24.73 14.76
N ILE A 228 5.74 25.93 14.52
CA ILE A 228 5.09 27.20 14.85
C ILE A 228 4.99 28.07 13.61
N ALA A 229 4.03 28.99 13.60
CA ALA A 229 3.97 30.06 12.60
C ALA A 229 5.09 31.08 12.90
N ASP A 230 5.84 31.45 11.86
CA ASP A 230 6.87 32.51 11.90
C ASP A 230 6.32 33.85 11.38
N LYS A 231 5.20 33.80 10.66
CA LYS A 231 4.46 34.93 10.08
C LYS A 231 2.96 34.63 10.12
N ASP A 232 2.13 35.64 9.85
CA ASP A 232 0.69 35.46 9.68
C ASP A 232 0.39 34.52 8.50
N ILE A 233 -0.61 33.65 8.67
CA ILE A 233 -1.03 32.64 7.69
C ILE A 233 -2.53 32.85 7.43
N ASN A 234 -2.89 33.19 6.19
CA ASN A 234 -4.29 33.39 5.85
C ASN A 234 -5.02 32.05 5.59
N PRO A 235 -6.35 32.00 5.79
CA PRO A 235 -7.14 30.83 5.42
C PRO A 235 -6.93 30.43 3.96
N GLY A 236 -6.62 29.16 3.73
CA GLY A 236 -6.36 28.60 2.40
C GLY A 236 -4.89 28.59 1.97
N GLU A 237 -3.99 29.21 2.73
CA GLU A 237 -2.55 29.10 2.47
C GLU A 237 -2.01 27.69 2.76
N ILE A 238 -1.09 27.24 1.90
CA ILE A 238 -0.45 25.92 2.05
C ILE A 238 0.78 26.05 2.93
N VAL A 239 0.76 25.37 4.07
CA VAL A 239 1.85 25.42 5.07
C VAL A 239 2.85 24.27 4.95
N SER A 240 2.44 23.14 4.36
CA SER A 240 3.30 21.97 4.19
C SER A 240 2.84 21.11 3.02
N ILE A 241 3.81 20.51 2.34
CA ILE A 241 3.64 19.44 1.35
C ILE A 241 4.72 18.40 1.64
N ASP A 242 4.32 17.23 2.11
CA ASP A 242 5.23 16.17 2.54
C ASP A 242 4.85 14.84 1.87
N ASP A 243 5.77 14.25 1.10
CA ASP A 243 5.58 12.96 0.44
C ASP A 243 5.74 11.77 1.40
N GLY A 244 6.31 12.01 2.59
CA GLY A 244 6.72 11.03 3.57
C GLY A 244 7.91 10.18 3.12
N TYR A 245 8.67 9.65 4.08
CA TYR A 245 9.73 8.69 3.76
C TYR A 245 9.17 7.42 3.12
N CYS A 246 8.04 6.92 3.60
CA CYS A 246 7.33 5.77 3.08
C CYS A 246 5.83 5.97 3.29
N ASN A 247 5.04 5.44 2.38
CA ASN A 247 3.60 5.37 2.49
C ASN A 247 3.13 3.96 2.11
N THR A 248 1.96 3.55 2.61
CA THR A 248 1.31 2.30 2.21
C THR A 248 -0.20 2.48 2.22
N VAL A 249 -0.88 1.74 1.36
CA VAL A 249 -2.34 1.66 1.35
C VAL A 249 -2.76 0.69 2.44
N PHE A 250 -3.77 1.05 3.24
CA PHE A 250 -4.37 0.10 4.18
C PHE A 250 -4.91 -1.12 3.41
N MET A 251 -4.71 -2.32 3.96
CA MET A 251 -5.01 -3.56 3.23
C MET A 251 -6.49 -3.65 2.79
N GLU A 252 -7.40 -3.08 3.58
CA GLU A 252 -8.83 -3.02 3.30
C GLU A 252 -9.13 -2.15 2.06
N ALA A 253 -8.26 -1.20 1.75
CA ALA A 253 -8.36 -0.26 0.64
C ALA A 253 -7.46 -0.64 -0.55
N SER A 254 -6.65 -1.70 -0.44
CA SER A 254 -5.60 -2.05 -1.42
C SER A 254 -6.14 -2.46 -2.80
N LYS A 255 -7.43 -2.77 -2.88
CA LYS A 255 -8.14 -3.14 -4.12
C LYS A 255 -8.70 -1.92 -4.88
N VAL A 256 -8.65 -0.74 -4.27
CA VAL A 256 -9.28 0.49 -4.78
C VAL A 256 -8.26 1.62 -4.95
N TYR A 257 -7.18 1.64 -4.18
CA TYR A 257 -6.15 2.67 -4.24
C TYR A 257 -4.82 2.13 -4.78
N CYS A 258 -4.19 2.91 -5.66
CA CYS A 258 -2.91 2.57 -6.22
C CYS A 258 -1.83 2.48 -5.14
N THR A 259 -1.06 1.39 -5.12
CA THR A 259 0.01 1.17 -4.11
C THR A 259 1.22 2.11 -4.26
N VAL A 260 1.32 2.81 -5.40
CA VAL A 260 2.40 3.74 -5.73
C VAL A 260 2.00 5.19 -5.44
N CYS A 261 0.99 5.70 -6.13
CA CYS A 261 0.61 7.11 -6.04
C CYS A 261 -0.54 7.39 -5.06
N LEU A 262 -1.09 6.36 -4.41
CA LEU A 262 -2.23 6.43 -3.49
C LEU A 262 -3.51 7.01 -4.08
N ARG A 263 -3.59 7.20 -5.40
CA ARG A 263 -4.83 7.63 -6.06
C ARG A 263 -5.83 6.51 -6.09
N ARG A 264 -7.10 6.85 -5.86
CA ARG A 264 -8.21 5.93 -6.12
C ARG A 264 -8.23 5.60 -7.61
N SER A 265 -8.33 4.32 -7.94
CA SER A 265 -8.39 3.83 -9.32
C SER A 265 -9.73 3.17 -9.60
N MET A 266 -10.28 3.58 -10.75
CA MET A 266 -11.57 3.14 -11.24
C MET A 266 -11.52 1.86 -12.05
N THR A 267 -10.48 1.78 -12.86
CA THR A 267 -10.19 0.68 -13.75
C THR A 267 -8.80 0.21 -13.40
N PRO A 268 -8.60 -0.32 -12.17
CA PRO A 268 -7.31 -0.73 -11.69
C PRO A 268 -6.70 -1.78 -12.60
N ILE A 269 -5.37 -1.73 -12.67
CA ILE A 269 -4.53 -2.76 -13.27
C ILE A 269 -3.87 -3.48 -12.09
N PRO A 270 -4.07 -4.78 -11.91
CA PRO A 270 -3.49 -5.49 -10.78
C PRO A 270 -2.00 -5.79 -10.99
N CYS A 271 -1.33 -6.17 -9.90
CA CYS A 271 -0.08 -6.92 -10.01
C CYS A 271 -0.32 -8.22 -10.82
N PRO A 272 0.61 -8.64 -11.70
CA PRO A 272 0.50 -9.91 -12.43
C PRO A 272 0.68 -11.14 -11.52
N ASN A 273 1.39 -11.01 -10.40
CA ASN A 273 1.80 -12.14 -9.56
C ASN A 273 0.88 -12.34 -8.34
N CYS A 274 0.41 -11.24 -7.73
CA CYS A 274 -0.46 -11.29 -6.56
C CYS A 274 -1.80 -10.58 -6.79
N ASN A 275 -2.80 -10.92 -5.98
CA ASN A 275 -4.09 -10.24 -5.93
C ASN A 275 -4.17 -9.19 -4.79
N MET A 276 -3.01 -8.76 -4.26
CA MET A 276 -2.94 -7.93 -3.05
C MET A 276 -2.94 -6.42 -3.32
N VAL A 277 -2.46 -5.99 -4.49
CA VAL A 277 -2.31 -4.57 -4.83
C VAL A 277 -2.81 -4.27 -6.24
N ILE A 278 -3.15 -3.00 -6.44
CA ILE A 278 -3.52 -2.44 -7.73
C ILE A 278 -2.69 -1.21 -8.09
N PHE A 279 -2.73 -0.86 -9.38
CA PHE A 279 -2.14 0.33 -9.96
C PHE A 279 -3.19 1.12 -10.74
N CYS A 280 -3.04 2.45 -10.80
CA CYS A 280 -3.96 3.31 -11.55
C CYS A 280 -3.61 3.42 -13.05
N SER A 281 -2.38 3.11 -13.43
CA SER A 281 -1.89 3.20 -14.79
C SER A 281 -0.73 2.22 -15.04
N GLU A 282 -0.36 2.03 -16.31
CA GLU A 282 0.79 1.18 -16.67
C GLU A 282 2.10 1.76 -16.14
N GLU A 283 2.23 3.09 -16.09
CA GLU A 283 3.41 3.77 -15.53
C GLU A 283 3.56 3.45 -14.04
N CYS A 284 2.47 3.58 -13.26
CA CYS A 284 2.47 3.19 -11.84
C CYS A 284 2.72 1.69 -11.66
N ARG A 285 2.24 0.83 -12.56
CA ARG A 285 2.52 -0.62 -12.51
C ARG A 285 4.01 -0.88 -12.72
N THR A 286 4.61 -0.29 -13.75
CA THR A 286 6.04 -0.40 -14.04
C THR A 286 6.89 0.13 -12.89
N GLU A 287 6.55 1.30 -12.34
CA GLU A 287 7.25 1.90 -11.20
C GLU A 287 7.15 1.00 -9.96
N GLY A 288 5.96 0.50 -9.63
CA GLY A 288 5.77 -0.37 -8.47
C GLY A 288 6.52 -1.69 -8.61
N MET A 289 6.42 -2.33 -9.77
CA MET A 289 7.07 -3.62 -10.05
C MET A 289 8.60 -3.51 -10.11
N SER A 290 9.16 -2.42 -10.62
CA SER A 290 10.61 -2.18 -10.59
C SER A 290 11.11 -1.61 -9.25
N GLY A 291 10.20 -1.05 -8.45
CA GLY A 291 10.45 -0.41 -7.16
C GLY A 291 10.34 -1.37 -5.97
N ILE A 292 9.48 -1.07 -5.00
CA ILE A 292 9.42 -1.83 -3.74
C ILE A 292 8.47 -3.02 -3.83
N HIS A 293 7.44 -2.98 -4.69
CA HIS A 293 6.39 -3.99 -4.65
C HIS A 293 6.90 -5.39 -5.02
N TRP A 294 7.91 -5.55 -5.87
CA TRP A 294 8.44 -6.90 -6.15
C TRP A 294 9.00 -7.59 -4.90
N GLN A 295 9.57 -6.83 -3.96
CA GLN A 295 10.06 -7.33 -2.68
C GLN A 295 8.91 -7.68 -1.73
N GLU A 296 7.83 -6.89 -1.79
CA GLU A 296 6.64 -7.08 -0.95
C GLU A 296 5.70 -8.18 -1.47
N CYS A 297 5.65 -8.38 -2.78
CA CYS A 297 4.75 -9.31 -3.45
C CYS A 297 4.70 -10.71 -2.81
N PRO A 298 5.83 -11.37 -2.47
CA PRO A 298 5.80 -12.69 -1.85
C PRO A 298 5.29 -12.69 -0.39
N ILE A 299 5.33 -11.56 0.31
CA ILE A 299 5.02 -11.49 1.75
C ILE A 299 3.67 -10.84 2.06
N LEU A 300 3.14 -10.00 1.17
CA LEU A 300 1.87 -9.29 1.39
C LEU A 300 0.68 -10.20 1.73
N PRO A 301 0.48 -11.37 1.09
CA PRO A 301 -0.58 -12.30 1.50
C PRO A 301 -0.41 -12.79 2.94
N THR A 302 0.83 -13.03 3.36
CA THR A 302 1.18 -13.43 4.73
C THR A 302 0.87 -12.30 5.72
N LEU A 303 1.32 -11.07 5.43
CA LEU A 303 1.05 -9.90 6.28
C LEU A 303 -0.45 -9.62 6.42
N PHE A 304 -1.22 -9.82 5.35
CA PHE A 304 -2.67 -9.70 5.37
C PHE A 304 -3.31 -10.75 6.27
N ALA A 305 -2.96 -12.03 6.09
CA ALA A 305 -3.54 -13.12 6.88
C ALA A 305 -3.16 -13.07 8.36
N LEU A 306 -1.99 -12.50 8.67
CA LEU A 306 -1.56 -12.30 10.05
C LEU A 306 -2.39 -11.24 10.77
N ASP A 307 -3.00 -10.28 10.07
CA ASP A 307 -3.85 -9.23 10.66
C ASP A 307 -3.20 -8.54 11.86
N MET A 308 -1.95 -8.11 11.70
CA MET A 308 -1.14 -7.47 12.74
C MET A 308 -1.48 -5.98 12.94
N GLY A 309 -2.56 -5.49 12.34
CA GLY A 309 -2.93 -4.07 12.30
C GLY A 309 -2.27 -3.28 11.15
N ARG A 310 -2.28 -1.95 11.25
CA ARG A 310 -1.96 -1.04 10.12
C ARG A 310 -0.47 -0.79 9.85
N ASN A 311 0.37 -0.90 10.88
CA ASN A 311 1.79 -0.55 10.80
C ASN A 311 2.74 -1.61 10.21
N PRO A 312 2.49 -2.93 10.31
CA PRO A 312 3.40 -3.97 9.81
C PRO A 312 3.84 -3.81 8.35
N ALA A 313 2.89 -3.56 7.45
CA ALA A 313 3.20 -3.34 6.03
C ALA A 313 4.08 -2.10 5.83
N LEU A 314 3.82 -1.02 6.57
CA LEU A 314 4.65 0.18 6.54
C LEU A 314 6.06 -0.08 7.09
N ALA A 315 6.18 -0.83 8.19
CA ALA A 315 7.46 -1.20 8.78
C ALA A 315 8.30 -2.03 7.80
N TYR A 316 7.70 -3.06 7.19
CA TYR A 316 8.35 -3.86 6.16
C TYR A 316 8.80 -2.99 4.96
N ARG A 317 7.92 -2.11 4.46
CA ARG A 317 8.23 -1.17 3.38
C ARG A 317 9.42 -0.25 3.71
N ILE A 318 9.49 0.29 4.93
CA ILE A 318 10.61 1.13 5.39
C ILE A 318 11.93 0.34 5.34
N MET A 319 11.91 -0.92 5.78
CA MET A 319 13.09 -1.79 5.75
C MET A 319 13.52 -2.12 4.32
N MET A 320 12.58 -2.41 3.42
CA MET A 320 12.87 -2.72 2.02
C MET A 320 13.36 -1.50 1.25
N LYS A 321 12.72 -0.33 1.44
CA LYS A 321 13.14 0.94 0.82
C LYS A 321 14.56 1.34 1.20
N THR A 322 14.93 1.13 2.48
CA THR A 322 16.30 1.40 2.94
C THR A 322 17.25 0.29 2.49
N SER A 323 16.78 -0.95 2.38
CA SER A 323 17.55 -2.19 2.19
C SER A 323 18.42 -2.56 3.39
N HIS A 324 18.63 -3.87 3.58
CA HIS A 324 19.43 -4.39 4.69
C HIS A 324 20.87 -3.87 4.68
N ALA A 325 21.49 -3.77 3.49
CA ALA A 325 22.86 -3.28 3.34
C ALA A 325 22.99 -1.82 3.82
N LYS A 326 22.13 -0.90 3.37
CA LYS A 326 22.21 0.50 3.80
C LYS A 326 21.82 0.64 5.27
N LEU A 327 20.84 -0.12 5.76
CA LEU A 327 20.50 -0.12 7.19
C LEU A 327 21.72 -0.48 8.06
N LYS A 328 22.48 -1.51 7.68
CA LYS A 328 23.67 -1.93 8.41
C LYS A 328 24.74 -0.84 8.48
N GLU A 329 24.92 -0.08 7.40
CA GLU A 329 25.85 1.06 7.35
C GLU A 329 25.34 2.27 8.14
N MET A 330 24.05 2.57 8.05
CA MET A 330 23.46 3.80 8.58
C MET A 330 23.10 3.70 10.06
N LEU A 331 22.65 2.55 10.56
CA LEU A 331 22.18 2.39 11.94
C LEU A 331 23.23 2.77 13.00
N PRO A 332 24.52 2.40 12.90
CA PRO A 332 25.53 2.85 13.85
C PRO A 332 25.65 4.38 13.90
N LEU A 333 25.57 5.04 12.74
CA LEU A 333 25.63 6.51 12.63
C LEU A 333 24.38 7.15 13.25
N LEU A 334 23.19 6.64 12.92
CA LEU A 334 21.92 7.14 13.46
C LEU A 334 21.81 6.95 14.98
N ARG A 335 22.29 5.82 15.51
CA ARG A 335 22.41 5.58 16.95
C ARG A 335 23.36 6.57 17.63
N LEU A 336 24.48 6.89 16.98
CA LEU A 336 25.43 7.89 17.49
C LEU A 336 24.81 9.29 17.46
N GLU A 337 24.11 9.64 16.37
CA GLU A 337 23.37 10.90 16.24
C GLU A 337 22.35 11.05 17.36
N ALA A 338 21.55 10.02 17.64
CA ALA A 338 20.52 10.06 18.69
C ALA A 338 21.09 10.27 20.10
N LYS A 339 22.36 9.89 20.34
CA LYS A 339 23.04 10.09 21.63
C LYS A 339 23.74 11.44 21.74
N LYS A 340 24.28 11.95 20.63
CA LYS A 340 25.18 13.12 20.62
C LYS A 340 24.52 14.41 20.16
N LYS A 341 23.54 14.35 19.27
CA LYS A 341 22.85 15.55 18.78
C LYS A 341 21.86 16.05 19.84
N SER A 342 21.69 17.37 19.87
CA SER A 342 20.58 17.97 20.63
C SER A 342 19.25 17.47 20.04
N PRO A 343 18.22 17.15 20.86
CA PRO A 343 16.92 16.67 20.38
C PRO A 343 16.26 17.56 19.31
N LYS A 344 16.49 18.89 19.36
CA LYS A 344 16.00 19.83 18.35
C LYS A 344 16.57 19.60 16.94
N ASN A 345 17.77 19.02 16.87
CA ASN A 345 18.51 18.78 15.62
C ASN A 345 18.40 17.31 15.13
N HIS A 346 17.58 16.48 15.78
CA HIS A 346 17.30 15.13 15.31
C HIS A 346 16.63 15.17 13.94
N GLY A 347 16.98 14.24 13.04
CA GLY A 347 16.47 14.20 11.66
C GLY A 347 17.25 15.07 10.66
N PHE A 348 17.89 16.16 11.11
CA PHE A 348 18.67 17.04 10.24
C PHE A 348 19.98 16.41 9.78
N ASN A 349 20.34 16.62 8.52
CA ASN A 349 21.62 16.22 7.94
C ASN A 349 22.78 17.13 8.41
N LYS A 350 23.98 16.97 7.83
CA LYS A 350 25.16 17.75 8.21
C LYS A 350 25.07 19.22 7.77
N ASP A 351 24.28 19.49 6.74
CA ASP A 351 24.06 20.83 6.17
C ASP A 351 22.91 21.58 6.87
N GLY A 352 22.33 20.99 7.92
CA GLY A 352 21.20 21.57 8.64
C GLY A 352 19.87 21.48 7.90
N ILE A 353 19.73 20.54 6.95
CA ILE A 353 18.50 20.29 6.21
C ILE A 353 17.77 19.06 6.78
N TYR A 354 16.46 19.19 7.00
CA TYR A 354 15.56 18.09 7.28
C TYR A 354 15.00 17.56 5.95
N ASP A 355 15.40 16.35 5.59
CA ASP A 355 14.97 15.69 4.36
C ASP A 355 13.98 14.56 4.69
N GLU A 356 12.71 14.77 4.37
CA GLU A 356 11.61 13.82 4.58
C GLU A 356 11.77 12.54 3.73
N LYS A 357 12.56 12.59 2.64
CA LYS A 357 12.79 11.47 1.72
C LYS A 357 13.94 10.58 2.15
N HIS A 358 14.65 10.93 3.21
CA HIS A 358 15.78 10.17 3.75
C HIS A 358 15.41 9.41 5.03
N CYS A 359 15.85 8.16 5.21
CA CYS A 359 15.45 7.35 6.37
C CYS A 359 15.89 7.92 7.74
N ARG A 360 16.79 8.92 7.74
CA ARG A 360 17.25 9.65 8.93
C ARG A 360 16.07 10.38 9.59
N SER A 361 15.21 11.03 8.80
CA SER A 361 14.05 11.76 9.33
C SER A 361 13.07 10.77 9.99
N ALA A 362 12.80 9.65 9.32
CA ALA A 362 11.96 8.56 9.85
C ALA A 362 12.53 7.91 11.12
N TYR A 363 13.83 7.61 11.18
CA TYR A 363 14.48 6.98 12.33
C TYR A 363 14.37 7.84 13.61
N HIS A 364 14.49 9.15 13.43
CA HIS A 364 14.49 10.12 14.53
C HIS A 364 13.09 10.58 14.96
N LEU A 365 12.02 9.95 14.45
CA LEU A 365 10.66 10.23 14.92
C LEU A 365 10.49 9.83 16.40
N VAL A 366 9.61 10.56 17.09
CA VAL A 366 9.30 10.26 18.49
C VAL A 366 8.62 8.91 18.61
N THR A 367 9.04 8.08 19.56
CA THR A 367 8.49 6.74 19.75
C THR A 367 7.41 6.67 20.82
N ASN A 368 7.39 7.64 21.75
CA ASN A 368 6.54 7.66 22.95
C ASN A 368 6.56 6.32 23.72
N LYS A 369 7.68 5.57 23.64
CA LYS A 369 7.85 4.24 24.22
C LYS A 369 7.57 4.22 25.72
N GLU A 370 7.99 5.28 26.40
CA GLU A 370 7.83 5.51 27.83
C GLU A 370 6.37 5.62 28.29
N LYS A 371 5.44 5.89 27.36
CA LYS A 371 4.00 5.99 27.63
C LYS A 371 3.25 4.68 27.40
N LEU A 372 3.92 3.64 26.89
CA LEU A 372 3.30 2.35 26.57
C LEU A 372 3.33 1.42 27.79
N SER A 373 2.26 0.64 27.99
CA SER A 373 2.28 -0.43 28.99
C SER A 373 3.19 -1.58 28.57
N SER A 374 3.57 -2.42 29.52
CA SER A 374 4.29 -3.67 29.28
C SER A 374 3.61 -4.57 28.24
N GLN A 375 2.27 -4.59 28.19
CA GLN A 375 1.53 -5.41 27.24
C GLN A 375 1.66 -4.87 25.81
N GLU A 376 1.62 -3.55 25.62
CA GLU A 376 1.79 -2.93 24.30
C GLU A 376 3.24 -3.03 23.82
N LEU A 377 4.22 -2.91 24.73
CA LEU A 377 5.63 -3.16 24.42
C LEU A 377 5.85 -4.60 23.95
N LEU A 378 5.32 -5.58 24.70
CA LEU A 378 5.37 -6.99 24.31
C LEU A 378 4.73 -7.22 22.93
N ARG A 379 3.52 -6.69 22.71
CA ARG A 379 2.81 -6.83 21.43
C ARG A 379 3.67 -6.31 20.28
N ARG A 380 4.30 -5.13 20.43
CA ARG A 380 5.18 -4.54 19.41
C ARG A 380 6.45 -5.35 19.19
N CYS A 381 7.04 -5.92 20.23
CA CYS A 381 8.20 -6.80 20.06
C CYS A 381 7.83 -8.12 19.37
N ILE A 382 6.65 -8.69 19.62
CA ILE A 382 6.15 -9.87 18.88
C ILE A 382 5.90 -9.51 17.41
N GLN A 383 5.27 -8.37 17.12
CA GLN A 383 5.11 -7.88 15.74
C GLN A 383 6.46 -7.73 15.04
N ALA A 384 7.44 -7.10 15.69
CA ALA A 384 8.78 -6.93 15.14
C ALA A 384 9.58 -8.23 15.00
N PHE A 385 9.21 -9.29 15.74
CA PHE A 385 9.82 -10.62 15.58
C PHE A 385 9.28 -11.32 14.32
N ILE A 386 7.97 -11.17 14.07
CA ILE A 386 7.26 -11.79 12.95
C ILE A 386 7.63 -11.13 11.61
N ILE A 387 7.80 -9.81 11.63
CA ILE A 387 8.21 -8.98 10.47
C ILE A 387 9.72 -9.07 10.28
#